data_AF-A0A496WCH9-F1
#
_entry.id   AF-A0A496WCH9-F1
#
_cell.length_a   1.000
_cell.length_b   1.000
_cell.length_c   1.000
_cell.angle_alpha   90.00
_cell.angle_beta   90.00
_cell.angle_gamma   90.00
#
_symmetry.space_group_name_H-M   'P 1'
#
loop_
_entity.id
_entity.type
_entity.pdbx_description
1 polymer ?
#
loop_
_entity_poly.entity_id
_entity_poly.type
_entity_poly.pdbx_seq_one_letter_code
_entity_poly.pdbx_strand_id
1 'polypeptide(L)'
;SYPFIRFNSRAWVGQLIDQWLKSQRLKIREGMELDTLESISAMVYHGLGVSIVPMRCVPSPRPLSLKRIPIDPPASPRRLGILSRQDNAKFKLINIVFHELCCVVELSGQLPALTPVMQGGKAL
;
A
#
# COMPACT_ATOMS: atom_id res chain seq x y z
N SER A 1 -0.86 25.16 11.10
CA SER A 1 -1.68 23.93 10.97
C SER A 1 -1.82 23.62 9.49
N TYR A 2 -1.44 22.42 9.05
CA TYR A 2 -1.52 22.02 7.63
C TYR A 2 -2.88 21.35 7.33
N PRO A 3 -3.52 21.62 6.18
CA PRO A 3 -4.74 20.93 5.79
C PRO A 3 -4.46 19.46 5.46
N PHE A 4 -5.45 18.61 5.68
CA PHE A 4 -5.38 17.20 5.31
C PHE A 4 -5.79 17.01 3.84
N ILE A 5 -4.92 16.32 3.10
CA ILE A 5 -5.16 15.88 1.73
C ILE A 5 -5.65 14.43 1.81
N ARG A 6 -6.92 14.23 1.47
CA ARG A 6 -7.59 12.93 1.53
C ARG A 6 -7.23 12.09 0.30
N PHE A 7 -7.02 10.80 0.52
CA PHE A 7 -7.03 9.81 -0.56
C PHE A 7 -8.48 9.54 -0.95
N ASN A 8 -8.79 9.45 -2.24
CA ASN A 8 -10.13 9.23 -2.77
C ASN A 8 -10.96 8.28 -1.89
N SER A 9 -12.02 8.83 -1.30
CA SER A 9 -12.88 8.19 -0.29
C SER A 9 -13.63 6.96 -0.82
N ARG A 10 -13.78 6.87 -2.14
CA ARG A 10 -14.38 5.70 -2.82
C ARG A 10 -13.39 4.57 -3.04
N ALA A 11 -12.09 4.83 -2.93
CA ALA A 11 -11.08 3.79 -3.01
C ALA A 11 -10.99 3.02 -1.68
N TRP A 12 -10.69 1.73 -1.75
CA TRP A 12 -10.49 0.88 -0.57
C TRP A 12 -9.50 1.48 0.44
N VAL A 13 -8.42 2.09 -0.06
CA VAL A 13 -7.41 2.79 0.77
C VAL A 13 -8.02 3.98 1.50
N GLY A 14 -8.82 4.81 0.80
CA GLY A 14 -9.50 5.96 1.41
C GLY A 14 -10.45 5.53 2.52
N GLN A 15 -11.23 4.47 2.29
CA GLN A 15 -12.13 3.91 3.31
C GLN A 15 -11.36 3.39 4.54
N LEU A 16 -10.22 2.71 4.33
CA LEU A 16 -9.37 2.23 5.43
C LEU A 16 -8.82 3.39 6.28
N ILE A 17 -8.37 4.46 5.62
CA ILE A 17 -7.90 5.68 6.29
C ILE A 17 -9.02 6.35 7.06
N ASP A 18 -10.22 6.45 6.47
CA ASP A 18 -11.38 7.05 7.12
C ASP A 18 -11.81 6.27 8.37
N GLN A 19 -11.81 4.93 8.28
CA GLN A 19 -12.09 4.07 9.43
C GLN A 19 -11.04 4.24 10.53
N TRP A 20 -9.77 4.34 10.16
CA TRP A 20 -8.68 4.59 11.11
C TRP A 20 -8.83 5.97 11.78
N LEU A 21 -9.07 7.03 11.02
CA LEU A 21 -9.28 8.39 11.55
C LEU A 21 -10.46 8.44 12.53
N LYS A 22 -11.57 7.77 12.19
CA LYS A 22 -12.75 7.65 13.05
C LYS A 22 -12.45 6.87 14.33
N SER A 23 -11.69 5.78 14.27
CA SER A 23 -11.32 5.00 15.46
C SER A 23 -10.44 5.78 16.43
N GLN A 24 -9.58 6.66 15.90
CA GLN A 24 -8.73 7.57 16.69
C GLN A 24 -9.48 8.83 17.20
N ARG A 25 -10.77 9.01 16.84
CA ARG A 25 -11.59 10.16 17.23
C ARG A 25 -10.97 11.52 16.84
N LEU A 26 -10.21 11.56 15.75
CA LEU A 26 -9.52 12.77 15.29
C LEU A 26 -10.48 13.69 14.52
N LYS A 27 -10.45 14.98 14.83
CA LYS A 27 -11.13 16.01 14.02
C LYS A 27 -10.15 16.51 12.95
N ILE A 28 -10.43 16.17 11.70
CA ILE A 28 -9.56 16.50 10.57
C ILE A 28 -10.13 17.69 9.80
N ARG A 29 -9.28 18.69 9.53
CA ARG A 29 -9.58 19.77 8.58
C ARG A 29 -9.20 19.31 7.17
N GLU A 30 -10.20 18.95 6.39
CA GLU A 30 -10.02 18.53 5.01
C GLU A 30 -9.79 19.74 4.10
N GLY A 31 -8.88 19.61 3.14
CA GLY A 31 -8.63 20.66 2.14
C GLY A 31 -8.78 20.20 0.70
N MET A 32 -8.42 18.96 0.40
CA MET A 32 -8.39 18.40 -0.95
C MET A 32 -8.62 16.89 -0.92
N GLU A 33 -9.11 16.33 -2.03
CA GLU A 33 -9.22 14.89 -2.26
C GLU A 33 -8.53 14.54 -3.58
N LEU A 34 -7.65 13.54 -3.56
CA LEU A 34 -6.83 13.09 -4.70
C LEU A 34 -6.85 11.56 -4.79
N ASP A 35 -6.68 11.03 -5.99
CA ASP A 35 -6.89 9.61 -6.32
C ASP A 35 -5.61 8.78 -6.50
N THR A 36 -4.45 9.41 -6.59
CA THR A 36 -3.15 8.73 -6.74
C THR A 36 -2.18 9.09 -5.62
N LEU A 37 -1.32 8.14 -5.25
CA LEU A 37 -0.26 8.40 -4.27
C LEU A 37 0.77 9.40 -4.83
N GLU A 38 0.97 9.43 -6.14
CA GLU A 38 1.87 10.34 -6.84
C GLU A 38 1.39 11.80 -6.70
N SER A 39 0.11 12.06 -7.00
CA SER A 39 -0.49 13.39 -6.82
C SER A 39 -0.44 13.83 -5.37
N ILE A 40 -0.78 12.95 -4.43
CA ILE A 40 -0.69 13.25 -2.99
C ILE A 40 0.75 13.58 -2.60
N SER A 41 1.71 12.75 -3.00
CA SER A 41 3.12 12.94 -2.67
C SER A 41 3.65 14.28 -3.21
N ALA A 42 3.28 14.64 -4.43
CA ALA A 42 3.65 15.92 -5.03
C ALA A 42 3.07 17.11 -4.25
N MET A 43 1.78 17.06 -3.89
CA MET A 43 1.13 18.16 -3.17
C MET A 43 1.69 18.33 -1.75
N VAL A 44 1.98 17.22 -1.05
CA VAL A 44 2.67 17.28 0.25
C VAL A 44 4.09 17.82 0.09
N TYR A 45 4.82 17.41 -0.95
CA TYR A 45 6.18 17.89 -1.22
C TYR A 45 6.23 19.40 -1.46
N HIS A 46 5.22 19.96 -2.14
CA HIS A 46 5.06 21.40 -2.34
C HIS A 46 4.44 22.14 -1.14
N GLY A 47 4.28 21.49 0.02
CA GLY A 47 3.84 22.13 1.26
C GLY A 47 2.34 22.43 1.32
N LEU A 48 1.52 21.83 0.45
CA LEU A 48 0.09 22.11 0.35
C LEU A 48 -0.75 21.35 1.38
N GLY A 49 -0.14 20.47 2.18
CA GLY A 49 -0.83 19.76 3.24
C GLY A 49 -0.08 18.53 3.75
N VAL A 50 -0.82 17.69 4.47
CA VAL A 50 -0.36 16.37 4.96
C VAL A 50 -1.35 15.30 4.56
N SER A 51 -0.91 14.05 4.43
CA SER A 51 -1.78 12.94 4.06
C SER A 51 -1.38 11.65 4.77
N ILE A 52 -2.34 10.73 4.88
CA ILE A 52 -2.08 9.33 5.24
C ILE A 52 -2.15 8.54 3.94
N VAL A 53 -1.13 7.74 3.68
CA VAL A 53 -1.03 6.89 2.48
C VAL A 53 -0.50 5.51 2.88
N PRO A 54 -0.80 4.45 2.11
CA PRO A 54 -0.21 3.15 2.36
C PRO A 54 1.31 3.20 2.09
N MET A 55 2.07 2.51 2.93
CA MET A 55 3.48 2.26 2.63
C MET A 55 3.57 1.34 1.41
N ARG A 56 4.33 1.75 0.38
CA ARG A 56 4.56 0.89 -0.78
C ARG A 56 5.59 -0.19 -0.41
N CYS A 57 5.36 -1.42 -0.86
CA CYS A 57 6.33 -2.51 -0.73
C CYS A 57 7.57 -2.31 -1.61
N VAL A 58 7.49 -1.46 -2.64
CA VAL A 58 8.61 -1.03 -3.48
C VAL A 58 8.57 0.50 -3.58
N PRO A 59 9.69 1.22 -3.38
CA PRO A 59 9.73 2.67 -3.49
C PRO A 59 9.27 3.17 -4.87
N SER A 60 8.78 4.41 -4.92
CA SER A 60 8.58 5.09 -6.20
C SER A 60 9.91 5.16 -6.96
N PRO A 61 9.93 4.96 -8.29
CA PRO A 61 11.14 5.12 -9.11
C PRO A 61 11.78 6.52 -8.96
N ARG A 62 10.98 7.52 -8.61
CA ARG A 62 11.42 8.89 -8.31
C ARG A 62 10.87 9.29 -6.95
N PRO A 63 11.57 8.96 -5.85
CA PRO A 63 11.10 9.29 -4.51
C PRO A 63 11.26 10.79 -4.26
N LEU A 64 10.19 11.42 -3.78
CA LEU A 64 10.25 12.79 -3.26
C LEU A 64 10.76 12.76 -1.82
N SER A 65 11.54 13.77 -1.44
CA SER A 65 12.07 13.95 -0.08
C SER A 65 10.96 14.35 0.89
N LEU A 66 10.18 13.36 1.32
CA LEU A 66 9.04 13.51 2.22
C LEU A 66 9.35 12.91 3.58
N LYS A 67 8.98 13.62 4.65
CA LYS A 67 8.97 13.06 6.00
C LYS A 67 7.81 12.06 6.11
N ARG A 68 8.12 10.81 6.41
CA ARG A 68 7.14 9.75 6.66
C ARG A 68 7.08 9.46 8.15
N ILE A 69 5.88 9.40 8.70
CA ILE A 69 5.64 9.09 10.11
C ILE A 69 4.69 7.89 10.13
N PRO A 70 5.07 6.78 10.79
CA PRO A 70 4.16 5.65 10.93
C PRO A 70 2.96 6.05 11.80
N ILE A 71 1.79 5.53 11.44
CA ILE A 71 0.58 5.67 12.26
C ILE A 71 0.58 4.61 13.36
N ASP A 72 0.09 4.97 14.54
CA ASP A 72 -0.05 4.09 15.70
C ASP A 72 -1.48 4.23 16.26
N PRO A 73 -2.26 3.14 16.43
CA PRO A 73 -1.94 1.77 16.02
C PRO A 73 -1.87 1.63 14.49
N PRO A 74 -1.04 0.71 13.96
CA PRO A 74 -0.98 0.46 12.53
C PRO A 74 -2.32 -0.08 12.01
N ALA A 75 -2.75 0.43 10.85
CA ALA A 75 -3.89 -0.15 10.14
C ALA A 75 -3.55 -1.55 9.60
N SER A 76 -4.57 -2.39 9.40
CA SER A 76 -4.39 -3.73 8.83
C SER A 76 -3.70 -3.66 7.47
N PRO A 77 -2.60 -4.41 7.24
CA PRO A 77 -1.87 -4.34 5.99
C PRO A 77 -2.66 -4.98 4.86
N ARG A 78 -2.51 -4.43 3.64
CA ARG A 78 -2.99 -5.10 2.44
C ARG A 78 -1.98 -6.19 2.04
N ARG A 79 -2.45 -7.42 1.94
CA ARG A 79 -1.67 -8.51 1.32
C ARG A 79 -1.88 -8.50 -0.19
N LEU A 80 -0.78 -8.52 -0.94
CA LEU A 80 -0.78 -8.65 -2.40
C LEU A 80 -0.31 -10.06 -2.76
N GLY A 81 -0.85 -10.62 -3.84
CA GLY A 81 -0.49 -11.96 -4.31
C GLY A 81 -0.96 -12.20 -5.74
N ILE A 82 -0.57 -13.34 -6.30
CA ILE A 82 -0.98 -13.77 -7.63
C ILE A 82 -2.03 -14.87 -7.49
N LEU A 83 -3.11 -14.75 -8.29
CA LEU A 83 -4.15 -15.77 -8.38
C LEU A 83 -4.08 -16.44 -9.75
N SER A 84 -4.00 -17.76 -9.75
CA SER A 84 -4.06 -18.58 -10.96
C SER A 84 -4.84 -19.85 -10.70
N ARG A 85 -5.49 -20.40 -11.74
CA ARG A 85 -6.04 -21.75 -11.65
C ARG A 85 -4.92 -22.78 -11.49
N GLN A 86 -5.20 -23.86 -10.77
CA GLN A 86 -4.22 -24.94 -10.56
C GLN A 86 -3.88 -25.68 -11.87
N ASP A 87 -4.84 -25.79 -12.78
CA ASP A 87 -4.70 -26.45 -14.10
C ASP A 87 -4.12 -25.54 -15.19
N ASN A 88 -3.60 -24.37 -14.83
CA ASN A 88 -3.07 -23.44 -15.81
C ASN A 88 -1.79 -23.98 -16.45
N ALA A 89 -1.78 -24.17 -17.77
CA ALA A 89 -0.61 -24.63 -18.53
C ALA A 89 0.65 -23.75 -18.32
N LYS A 90 0.47 -22.49 -17.89
CA LYS A 90 1.55 -21.53 -17.60
C LYS A 90 1.96 -21.49 -16.13
N PHE A 91 1.52 -22.43 -15.28
CA PHE A 91 1.79 -22.43 -13.84
C PHE A 91 3.27 -22.24 -13.48
N LYS A 92 4.18 -22.92 -14.21
CA LYS A 92 5.63 -22.76 -14.02
C LYS A 92 6.10 -21.32 -14.26
N LEU A 93 5.62 -20.67 -15.32
CA LEU A 93 5.94 -19.27 -15.63
C LEU A 93 5.37 -18.33 -14.56
N ILE A 94 4.14 -18.59 -14.10
CA ILE A 94 3.51 -17.80 -13.04
C ILE A 94 4.33 -17.86 -11.76
N ASN A 95 4.83 -19.04 -11.38
CA ASN A 95 5.70 -19.20 -10.21
C ASN A 95 7.04 -18.46 -10.36
N ILE A 96 7.64 -18.46 -11.55
CA ILE A 96 8.86 -17.69 -11.82
C ILE A 96 8.59 -16.19 -11.64
N VAL A 97 7.50 -15.67 -12.22
CA VAL A 97 7.12 -14.26 -12.05
C VAL A 97 6.82 -13.93 -10.59
N PHE A 98 6.11 -14.80 -9.87
CA PHE A 98 5.84 -14.63 -8.46
C PHE A 98 7.13 -14.54 -7.63
N HIS A 99 8.06 -15.47 -7.87
CA HIS A 99 9.36 -15.49 -7.23
C HIS A 99 10.12 -14.18 -7.48
N GLU A 100 10.17 -13.70 -8.72
CA GLU A 100 10.88 -12.45 -9.01
C GLU A 100 10.21 -11.21 -8.40
N LEU A 101 8.88 -11.18 -8.33
CA LEU A 101 8.19 -10.11 -7.61
C LEU A 101 8.53 -10.12 -6.10
N CYS A 102 8.64 -11.31 -5.49
CA CYS A 102 9.08 -11.44 -4.11
C CYS A 102 10.53 -10.94 -3.93
N CYS A 103 11.45 -11.36 -4.80
CA CYS A 103 12.84 -10.89 -4.77
C CYS A 103 12.93 -9.37 -4.89
N VAL A 104 12.17 -8.74 -5.81
CA VAL A 104 12.15 -7.27 -5.95
C VAL A 104 11.66 -6.59 -4.68
N VAL A 105 10.64 -7.14 -4.02
CA VAL A 105 10.14 -6.61 -2.74
C VAL A 105 11.22 -6.71 -1.66
N GLU A 106 11.90 -7.84 -1.54
CA GLU A 106 12.98 -8.04 -0.55
C GLU A 106 14.16 -7.11 -0.79
N LEU A 107 14.61 -7.00 -2.05
CA LEU A 107 15.69 -6.11 -2.46
C LEU A 107 15.38 -4.63 -2.19
N SER A 108 14.10 -4.24 -2.22
CA SER A 108 13.70 -2.86 -1.95
C SER A 108 13.87 -2.44 -0.49
N GLY A 109 13.96 -3.39 0.44
CA GLY A 109 14.15 -3.16 1.87
C GLY A 109 13.00 -2.44 2.60
N GLN A 110 11.83 -2.26 1.98
CA GLN A 110 10.69 -1.58 2.62
C GLN A 110 9.89 -2.50 3.55
N LEU A 111 9.58 -3.71 3.09
CA LEU A 111 8.75 -4.71 3.77
C LEU A 111 9.25 -6.12 3.38
N PRO A 112 9.14 -7.11 4.27
CA PRO A 112 9.43 -8.49 3.90
C PRO A 112 8.39 -9.01 2.90
N ALA A 113 8.84 -9.78 1.90
CA ALA A 113 7.91 -10.55 1.08
C ALA A 113 7.23 -11.61 1.94
N LEU A 114 5.93 -11.82 1.72
CA LEU A 114 5.21 -12.89 2.39
C LEU A 114 5.46 -14.17 1.60
N THR A 115 6.24 -15.09 2.17
CA THR A 115 6.39 -16.42 1.61
C THR A 115 5.08 -17.18 1.76
N PRO A 116 4.62 -17.89 0.71
CA PRO A 116 3.46 -18.75 0.84
C PRO A 116 3.78 -19.84 1.86
N VAL A 117 2.94 -19.97 2.88
CA VAL A 117 2.87 -21.23 3.63
C VAL A 117 2.40 -22.26 2.60
N MET A 118 3.29 -23.13 2.14
CA MET A 118 2.88 -24.32 1.40
C MET A 118 2.05 -25.17 2.38
N GLN A 119 0.74 -24.95 2.42
CA GLN A 119 -0.15 -25.94 2.99
C GLN A 119 0.00 -27.20 2.15
N GLY A 120 0.58 -28.22 2.78
CA GLY A 120 0.85 -29.51 2.18
C GLY A 120 -0.36 -30.01 1.41
N GLY A 121 -0.07 -30.66 0.29
CA GLY A 121 -1.05 -31.07 -0.70
C GLY A 121 -2.33 -31.64 -0.11
N LYS A 122 -3.45 -31.12 -0.60
CA LYS A 122 -4.64 -31.92 -0.82
C LYS A 122 -5.38 -31.35 -2.01
N ALA A 123 -5.39 -32.16 -3.07
CA ALA A 123 -6.32 -32.06 -4.17
C ALA A 123 -7.75 -32.05 -3.63
N LEU A 124 -8.58 -31.16 -4.18
CA LEU A 124 -10.01 -31.40 -4.30
C LEU A 124 -10.26 -31.78 -5.77
#